data_AF-A0AAN1B364-F1
#
_entry.id   AF-A0AAN1B364-F1
#
_cell.length_a   1.000
_cell.length_b   1.000
_cell.length_c   1.000
_cell.angle_alpha   90.00
_cell.angle_beta   90.00
_cell.angle_gamma   90.00
#
_symmetry.space_group_name_H-M   'P 1'
#
loop_
_entity.id
_entity.type
_entity.pdbx_description
1 polymer ?
#
loop_
_entity_poly.entity_id
_entity_poly.type
_entity_poly.pdbx_seq_one_letter_code
_entity_poly.pdbx_strand_id
1 'polypeptide(L)'
;MIQFLNLKGFVKNYNGIVCIETNNSDLFIRKLFEFEHTENQSSININNNKYSIKDFIIIDNLTKYHDLYNFNSKGLLNQWINDLDFENQKIANEKLVLEIKNLLNNKIGFEFVSIEENNSKYLKYLFNLENDKFIDNKSLIKWMENQKYNNQKINLIIKNFDFVLINELIKFSNNFNIIV
;
A
#
# COMPACT_ATOMS: atom_id res chain seq x y z
N MET A 1 -15.71 17.13 6.11
CA MET A 1 -15.27 17.27 7.52
C MET A 1 -14.23 16.22 7.83
N ILE A 2 -13.19 16.55 8.60
CA ILE A 2 -12.30 15.58 9.25
C ILE A 2 -12.26 15.84 10.76
N GLN A 3 -12.27 14.79 11.58
CA GLN A 3 -12.26 14.86 13.03
C GLN A 3 -11.36 13.77 13.62
N PHE A 4 -10.54 14.15 14.61
CA PHE A 4 -9.73 13.23 15.41
C PHE A 4 -10.43 13.03 16.75
N LEU A 5 -10.94 11.82 16.99
CA LEU A 5 -11.86 11.56 18.10
C LEU A 5 -11.18 11.68 19.47
N ASN A 6 -9.88 11.38 19.55
CA ASN A 6 -9.08 11.56 20.76
C ASN A 6 -8.78 13.04 21.11
N LEU A 7 -8.83 13.95 20.14
CA LEU A 7 -8.42 15.35 20.32
C LEU A 7 -9.60 16.32 20.41
N LYS A 8 -10.85 15.85 20.26
CA LYS A 8 -12.08 16.66 20.24
C LYS A 8 -12.10 17.82 19.20
N GLY A 9 -11.08 17.93 18.35
CA GLY A 9 -10.96 18.94 17.30
C GLY A 9 -11.46 18.42 15.95
N PHE A 10 -12.01 19.31 15.13
CA PHE A 10 -12.48 19.00 13.78
C PHE A 10 -12.25 20.15 12.81
N VAL A 11 -12.04 19.80 11.54
CA VAL A 11 -11.92 20.76 10.42
C VAL A 11 -13.19 20.68 9.58
N LYS A 12 -13.93 21.80 9.56
CA LYS A 12 -15.08 22.01 8.68
C LYS A 12 -14.59 22.14 7.23
N ASN A 13 -15.40 21.69 6.27
CA ASN A 13 -15.12 21.81 4.82
C ASN A 13 -13.83 21.10 4.35
N TYR A 14 -13.47 19.98 5.00
CA TYR A 14 -12.39 19.12 4.52
C TYR A 14 -12.63 18.64 3.09
N ASN A 15 -11.72 19.01 2.19
CA ASN A 15 -11.75 18.72 0.75
C ASN A 15 -10.52 17.90 0.32
N GLY A 16 -10.18 16.86 1.10
CA GLY A 16 -9.17 15.87 0.71
C GLY A 16 -7.75 16.14 1.22
N ILE A 17 -7.43 17.33 1.72
CA ILE A 17 -6.16 17.59 2.42
C ILE A 17 -6.39 18.38 3.71
N VAL A 18 -5.64 18.04 4.76
CA VAL A 18 -5.56 18.80 6.01
C VAL A 18 -4.11 18.83 6.47
N CYS A 19 -3.70 19.95 7.08
CA CYS A 19 -2.40 20.09 7.71
C CYS A 19 -2.58 20.22 9.22
N ILE A 20 -1.82 19.46 9.99
CA ILE A 20 -1.88 19.40 11.44
C ILE A 20 -0.54 19.82 11.99
N GLU A 21 -0.51 21.00 12.59
CA GLU A 21 0.67 21.45 13.31
C GLU A 21 0.81 20.66 14.63
N THR A 22 1.94 19.99 14.80
CA THR A 22 2.28 19.25 16.02
C THR A 22 3.77 19.31 16.28
N ASN A 23 4.14 19.39 17.57
CA ASN A 23 5.54 19.36 17.98
C ASN A 23 6.18 17.98 17.81
N ASN A 24 5.36 16.92 17.74
CA ASN A 24 5.82 15.54 17.58
C ASN A 24 4.74 14.71 16.87
N SER A 25 4.97 14.43 15.59
CA SER A 25 4.06 13.66 14.73
C SER A 25 3.98 12.18 15.13
N ASP A 26 5.08 11.59 15.59
CA ASP A 26 5.09 10.20 16.06
C ASP A 26 4.23 10.01 17.31
N LEU A 27 4.34 10.94 18.27
CA LEU A 27 3.50 10.95 19.47
C LEU A 27 2.03 11.18 19.13
N PHE A 28 1.73 12.03 18.15
CA PHE A 28 0.38 12.24 17.66
C PHE A 28 -0.23 10.94 17.11
N ILE A 29 0.49 10.25 16.21
CA ILE A 29 0.03 8.98 15.62
C ILE A 29 -0.10 7.90 16.69
N ARG A 30 0.86 7.82 17.62
CA ARG A 30 0.80 6.87 18.75
C ARG A 30 -0.46 7.05 19.58
N LYS A 31 -0.83 8.30 19.90
CA LYS A 31 -2.07 8.59 20.65
C LYS A 31 -3.34 8.18 19.91
N LEU A 32 -3.33 8.19 18.57
CA LEU A 32 -4.45 7.68 17.79
C LEU A 32 -4.55 6.16 17.90
N PHE A 33 -3.42 5.45 17.81
CA PHE A 33 -3.35 4.00 18.04
C PHE A 33 -3.81 3.59 19.45
N GLU A 34 -3.31 4.28 20.48
CA GLU A 34 -3.67 4.00 21.87
C GLU A 34 -5.16 4.21 22.13
N PHE A 35 -5.75 5.26 21.54
CA PHE A 35 -7.19 5.51 21.58
C PHE A 35 -7.99 4.37 20.93
N GLU A 36 -7.58 3.89 19.75
CA GLU A 36 -8.28 2.80 19.05
C GLU A 36 -8.30 1.52 19.88
N HIS A 37 -7.20 1.23 20.57
CA HIS A 37 -7.10 0.07 21.42
C HIS A 37 -7.93 0.19 22.70
N THR A 38 -7.88 1.36 23.35
CA THR A 38 -8.55 1.59 24.65
C THR A 38 -10.07 1.68 24.48
N GLU A 39 -10.53 2.37 23.44
CA GLU A 39 -11.95 2.66 23.23
C GLU A 39 -12.63 1.66 22.26
N ASN A 40 -11.87 0.71 21.70
CA ASN A 40 -12.33 -0.26 20.71
C ASN A 40 -13.12 0.37 19.55
N GLN A 41 -12.65 1.52 19.05
CA GLN A 41 -13.25 2.26 17.95
C GLN A 41 -12.20 2.99 17.11
N SER A 42 -12.46 3.19 15.82
CA SER A 42 -11.63 3.99 14.91
C SER A 42 -11.30 5.38 15.47
N SER A 43 -10.08 5.91 15.24
CA SER A 43 -9.67 7.22 15.77
C SER A 43 -10.02 8.42 14.88
N ILE A 44 -10.27 8.21 13.58
CA ILE A 44 -10.45 9.28 12.60
C ILE A 44 -11.84 9.19 11.95
N ASN A 45 -12.53 10.32 11.81
CA ASN A 45 -13.77 10.43 11.06
C ASN A 45 -13.59 11.39 9.88
N ILE A 46 -13.79 10.91 8.66
CA ILE A 46 -13.73 11.70 7.42
C ILE A 46 -15.08 11.58 6.71
N ASN A 47 -15.79 12.71 6.57
CA ASN A 47 -17.09 12.78 5.89
C ASN A 47 -18.09 11.70 6.38
N ASN A 48 -18.18 11.53 7.70
CA ASN A 48 -19.01 10.54 8.41
C ASN A 48 -18.57 9.08 8.28
N ASN A 49 -17.47 8.80 7.58
CA ASN A 49 -16.84 7.49 7.55
C ASN A 49 -15.76 7.40 8.61
N LYS A 50 -15.79 6.32 9.39
CA LYS A 50 -14.81 6.06 10.46
C LYS A 50 -13.65 5.24 9.90
N TYR A 51 -12.43 5.68 10.18
CA TYR A 51 -11.19 5.04 9.75
C TYR A 51 -10.27 4.81 10.94
N SER A 52 -9.71 3.61 11.00
CA SER A 52 -8.66 3.25 11.94
C SER A 52 -7.28 3.64 11.36
N ILE A 53 -6.24 3.78 12.18
CA ILE A 53 -4.89 4.12 11.69
C ILE A 53 -4.36 3.06 10.71
N LYS A 54 -4.70 1.79 10.92
CA LYS A 54 -4.37 0.70 9.98
C LYS A 54 -4.94 0.89 8.57
N ASP A 55 -5.94 1.75 8.41
CA ASP A 55 -6.56 2.05 7.11
C ASP A 55 -5.81 3.17 6.36
N PHE A 56 -4.78 3.77 6.98
CA PHE A 56 -3.93 4.80 6.39
C PHE A 56 -2.58 4.21 5.99
N ILE A 57 -2.09 4.67 4.84
CA ILE A 57 -0.68 4.55 4.47
C ILE A 57 0.05 5.69 5.18
N ILE A 58 1.11 5.38 5.92
CA ILE A 58 1.93 6.40 6.61
C ILE A 58 3.26 6.50 5.86
N ILE A 59 3.58 7.71 5.44
CA ILE A 59 4.79 8.05 4.70
C ILE A 59 5.64 9.01 5.53
N ASP A 60 6.91 8.66 5.69
CA ASP A 60 7.93 9.44 6.39
C ASP A 60 9.31 9.30 5.74
N ASN A 61 10.31 10.01 6.25
CA ASN A 61 11.67 9.98 5.70
C ASN A 61 12.35 8.60 5.70
N LEU A 62 11.77 7.60 6.38
CA LEU A 62 12.27 6.22 6.40
C LEU A 62 11.51 5.30 5.47
N THR A 63 10.47 5.79 4.80
CA THR A 63 9.67 5.01 3.85
C THR A 63 10.53 4.63 2.64
N LYS A 64 10.59 3.33 2.36
CA LYS A 64 11.35 2.76 1.25
C LYS A 64 10.46 2.43 0.07
N TYR A 65 11.07 2.23 -1.10
CA TYR A 65 10.33 1.87 -2.31
C TYR A 65 9.48 0.59 -2.13
N HIS A 66 10.00 -0.41 -1.40
CA HIS A 66 9.28 -1.67 -1.18
C HIS A 66 8.00 -1.48 -0.33
N ASP A 67 7.92 -0.42 0.49
CA ASP A 67 6.70 -0.14 1.27
C ASP A 67 5.55 0.28 0.35
N LEU A 68 5.87 1.01 -0.73
CA LEU A 68 4.90 1.49 -1.73
C LEU A 68 4.65 0.49 -2.88
N TYR A 69 5.69 -0.23 -3.30
CA TYR A 69 5.68 -1.16 -4.43
C TYR A 69 6.02 -2.58 -3.98
N ASN A 70 5.08 -3.21 -3.27
CA ASN A 70 5.21 -4.61 -2.84
C ASN A 70 4.28 -5.55 -3.63
N PHE A 71 4.60 -6.84 -3.51
CA PHE A 71 3.83 -7.92 -4.09
C PHE A 71 2.60 -8.35 -3.25
N ASN A 72 2.16 -7.55 -2.28
CA ASN A 72 0.95 -7.89 -1.54
C ASN A 72 -0.26 -7.84 -2.48
N SER A 73 -1.31 -8.63 -2.21
CA SER A 73 -2.46 -8.75 -3.11
C SER A 73 -3.15 -7.42 -3.42
N LYS A 74 -3.08 -6.46 -2.50
CA LYS A 74 -3.61 -5.10 -2.65
C LYS A 74 -2.58 -4.07 -3.14
N GLY A 75 -1.31 -4.46 -3.26
CA GLY A 75 -0.21 -3.57 -3.65
C GLY A 75 -0.26 -3.21 -5.13
N LEU A 76 0.17 -1.99 -5.46
CA LEU A 76 0.14 -1.44 -6.81
C LEU A 76 0.90 -2.33 -7.82
N LEU A 77 2.04 -2.89 -7.42
CA LEU A 77 2.85 -3.77 -8.27
C LEU A 77 2.10 -5.05 -8.65
N ASN A 78 1.39 -5.66 -7.70
CA ASN A 78 0.62 -6.87 -7.96
C ASN A 78 -0.60 -6.59 -8.85
N GLN A 79 -1.22 -5.41 -8.71
CA GLN A 79 -2.29 -4.98 -9.62
C GLN A 79 -1.78 -4.85 -11.05
N TRP A 80 -0.65 -4.15 -11.27
CA TRP A 80 -0.05 -4.02 -12.59
C TRP A 80 0.32 -5.36 -13.20
N ILE A 81 0.89 -6.26 -12.40
CA ILE A 81 1.20 -7.62 -12.84
C ILE A 81 -0.04 -8.35 -13.31
N ASN A 82 -1.14 -8.25 -12.58
CA ASN A 82 -2.39 -8.91 -12.94
C ASN A 82 -3.07 -8.26 -14.16
N ASP A 83 -2.79 -7.00 -14.45
CA ASP A 83 -3.27 -6.31 -15.66
C ASP A 83 -2.49 -6.70 -16.93
N LEU A 84 -1.27 -7.21 -16.78
CA LEU A 84 -0.48 -7.71 -17.89
C LEU A 84 -1.01 -9.10 -18.25
N ASP A 85 -1.95 -9.13 -19.21
CA ASP A 85 -2.54 -10.35 -19.75
C ASP A 85 -1.47 -11.24 -20.41
N PHE A 86 -0.79 -12.07 -19.61
CA PHE A 86 0.18 -13.05 -20.07
C PHE A 86 -0.45 -14.45 -20.09
N GLU A 87 -0.47 -15.08 -21.26
CA GLU A 87 -0.71 -16.51 -21.38
C GLU A 87 0.39 -17.29 -20.65
N ASN A 88 0.01 -18.16 -19.70
CA ASN A 88 0.91 -18.93 -18.82
C ASN A 88 2.06 -19.64 -19.56
N GLN A 89 1.81 -20.03 -20.82
CA GLN A 89 2.77 -20.67 -21.72
C GLN A 89 4.04 -19.85 -21.99
N LYS A 90 4.05 -18.54 -21.72
CA LYS A 90 5.19 -17.65 -22.02
C LYS A 90 6.19 -17.50 -20.88
N ILE A 91 5.83 -17.82 -19.63
CA ILE A 91 6.68 -17.56 -18.45
C ILE A 91 7.56 -18.76 -18.10
N ALA A 92 7.04 -19.98 -18.28
CA ALA A 92 7.78 -21.22 -18.02
C ALA A 92 7.58 -22.23 -19.16
N ASN A 93 8.62 -23.01 -19.45
CA ASN A 93 8.51 -24.11 -20.40
C ASN A 93 7.68 -25.25 -19.76
N GLU A 94 6.38 -25.28 -20.05
CA GLU A 94 5.43 -26.25 -19.49
C GLU A 94 5.91 -27.70 -19.65
N LYS A 95 6.51 -28.02 -20.80
CA LYS A 95 7.03 -29.35 -21.08
C LYS A 95 8.13 -29.73 -20.09
N LEU A 96 9.09 -28.83 -19.86
CA LEU A 96 10.17 -29.05 -18.90
C LEU A 96 9.65 -29.17 -17.47
N VAL A 97 8.69 -28.34 -17.08
CA VAL A 97 8.08 -28.38 -15.73
C VAL A 97 7.37 -29.71 -15.50
N LEU A 98 6.64 -30.22 -16.50
CA LEU A 98 5.96 -31.51 -16.44
C LEU A 98 6.95 -32.68 -16.38
N GLU A 99 8.05 -32.62 -17.15
CA GLU A 99 9.14 -33.60 -17.10
C GLU A 99 9.77 -33.67 -15.70
N ILE A 100 10.05 -32.52 -15.08
CA ILE A 100 10.57 -32.45 -13.70
C ILE A 100 9.57 -33.04 -12.71
N LYS A 101 8.27 -32.68 -12.78
CA LYS A 101 7.22 -33.23 -11.91
C LYS A 101 7.20 -34.76 -11.96
N ASN A 102 7.16 -35.31 -13.18
CA ASN A 102 7.09 -36.76 -13.38
C ASN A 102 8.36 -37.46 -12.88
N LEU A 103 9.53 -36.87 -13.11
CA LEU A 103 10.80 -37.39 -12.61
C LEU A 103 10.82 -37.47 -11.07
N LEU A 104 10.32 -36.45 -10.39
CA LEU A 104 10.22 -36.42 -8.93
C LEU A 104 9.24 -37.47 -8.39
N ASN A 105 8.01 -37.53 -8.93
CA ASN A 105 7.01 -38.51 -8.51
C ASN A 105 7.47 -39.95 -8.78
N ASN A 106 8.13 -40.20 -9.91
CA ASN A 106 8.69 -41.52 -10.22
C ASN A 106 9.80 -41.92 -9.25
N LYS A 107 10.67 -40.99 -8.83
CA LYS A 107 11.71 -41.26 -7.82
C LYS A 107 11.12 -41.59 -6.45
N ILE A 108 9.97 -41.01 -6.11
CA ILE A 108 9.31 -41.20 -4.82
C ILE A 108 8.41 -42.45 -4.81
N GLY A 109 7.81 -42.81 -5.96
CA GLY A 109 6.98 -44.00 -6.13
C GLY A 109 5.47 -43.77 -5.91
N PHE A 110 5.04 -42.52 -5.75
CA PHE A 110 3.63 -42.12 -5.72
C PHE A 110 3.49 -40.63 -6.09
N GLU A 111 2.26 -40.14 -6.26
CA GLU A 111 1.99 -38.74 -6.61
C GLU A 111 2.20 -37.81 -5.39
N PHE A 112 3.42 -37.29 -5.26
CA PHE A 112 3.84 -36.42 -4.16
C PHE A 112 3.87 -34.94 -4.54
N VAL A 113 4.29 -34.62 -5.76
CA VAL A 113 4.43 -33.27 -6.29
C VAL A 113 3.33 -32.98 -7.32
N SER A 114 2.66 -31.85 -7.18
CA SER A 114 1.71 -31.29 -8.14
C SER A 114 2.18 -29.93 -8.66
N ILE A 115 1.64 -29.50 -9.81
CA ILE A 115 1.90 -28.16 -10.36
C ILE A 115 0.73 -27.27 -9.94
N GLU A 116 1.03 -26.18 -9.23
CA GLU A 116 0.09 -25.11 -8.93
C GLU A 116 0.46 -23.90 -9.80
N GLU A 117 -0.43 -23.52 -10.72
CA GLU A 117 -0.22 -22.35 -11.56
C GLU A 117 -0.69 -21.08 -10.85
N ASN A 118 0.23 -20.19 -10.50
CA ASN A 118 -0.08 -18.89 -9.92
C ASN A 118 0.92 -17.84 -10.41
N ASN A 119 0.48 -17.01 -11.37
CA ASN A 119 1.32 -16.00 -12.03
C ASN A 119 1.93 -15.00 -11.05
N SER A 120 1.16 -14.58 -10.04
CA SER A 120 1.68 -13.69 -9.00
C SER A 120 2.78 -14.37 -8.17
N LYS A 121 2.69 -15.69 -7.91
CA LYS A 121 3.79 -16.43 -7.26
C LYS A 121 5.01 -16.52 -8.17
N TYR A 122 4.85 -16.86 -9.45
CA TYR A 122 5.97 -16.94 -10.40
C TYR A 122 6.72 -15.61 -10.55
N LEU A 123 6.00 -14.51 -10.75
CA LEU A 123 6.63 -13.21 -10.95
C LEU A 123 7.34 -12.72 -9.68
N LYS A 124 6.80 -13.00 -8.49
CA LYS A 124 7.52 -12.76 -7.21
C LYS A 124 8.87 -13.47 -7.14
N TYR A 125 8.99 -14.66 -7.72
CA TYR A 125 10.25 -15.41 -7.73
C TYR A 125 11.24 -14.90 -8.78
N LEU A 126 10.74 -14.31 -9.88
CA LEU A 126 11.59 -13.83 -10.98
C LEU A 126 12.18 -12.43 -10.72
N PHE A 127 11.49 -11.60 -9.95
CA PHE A 127 11.91 -10.22 -9.69
C PHE A 127 12.41 -10.06 -8.26
N ASN A 128 13.62 -9.52 -8.13
CA ASN A 128 14.08 -8.97 -6.85
C ASN A 128 13.75 -7.48 -6.80
N LEU A 129 13.18 -7.02 -5.69
CA LEU A 129 12.88 -5.60 -5.49
C LEU A 129 14.07 -4.90 -4.84
N GLU A 130 14.27 -3.64 -5.22
CA GLU A 130 15.20 -2.75 -4.53
C GLU A 130 14.64 -2.43 -3.15
N ASN A 131 15.30 -2.94 -2.10
CA ASN A 131 14.82 -2.85 -0.73
C ASN A 131 15.51 -1.78 0.10
N ASP A 132 16.57 -1.14 -0.40
CA ASP A 132 17.37 -0.19 0.39
C ASP A 132 17.29 1.25 -0.10
N LYS A 133 16.50 1.50 -1.14
CA LYS A 133 16.23 2.86 -1.62
C LYS A 133 15.05 3.49 -0.89
N PHE A 134 15.29 4.65 -0.30
CA PHE A 134 14.25 5.53 0.24
C PHE A 134 13.48 6.23 -0.88
N ILE A 135 12.21 6.54 -0.63
CA ILE A 135 11.41 7.32 -1.57
C ILE A 135 11.86 8.80 -1.55
N ASP A 136 11.78 9.45 -2.69
CA ASP A 136 11.91 10.91 -2.84
C ASP A 136 10.56 11.53 -3.29
N ASN A 137 10.48 12.86 -3.34
CA ASN A 137 9.27 13.56 -3.79
C ASN A 137 8.79 13.06 -5.17
N LYS A 138 9.71 12.90 -6.13
CA LYS A 138 9.39 12.44 -7.49
C LYS A 138 8.72 11.06 -7.48
N SER A 139 9.25 10.14 -6.68
CA SER A 139 8.74 8.77 -6.56
C SER A 139 7.39 8.71 -5.84
N LEU A 140 7.18 9.54 -4.81
CA LEU A 140 5.90 9.68 -4.12
C LEU A 140 4.83 10.19 -5.09
N ILE A 141 5.09 11.31 -5.77
CA ILE A 141 4.17 11.90 -6.74
C ILE A 141 3.84 10.88 -7.83
N LYS A 142 4.84 10.16 -8.35
CA LYS A 142 4.62 9.12 -9.36
C LYS A 142 3.77 7.96 -8.83
N TRP A 143 4.01 7.54 -7.59
CA TRP A 143 3.21 6.51 -6.93
C TRP A 143 1.75 6.94 -6.76
N MET A 144 1.51 8.20 -6.38
CA MET A 144 0.16 8.76 -6.25
C MET A 144 -0.55 8.84 -7.61
N GLU A 145 0.14 9.25 -8.68
CA GLU A 145 -0.41 9.28 -10.05
C GLU A 145 -0.84 7.91 -10.56
N ASN A 146 -0.16 6.86 -10.10
CA ASN A 146 -0.35 5.50 -10.56
C ASN A 146 -1.48 4.73 -9.85
N GLN A 147 -2.04 5.26 -8.77
CA GLN A 147 -3.10 4.57 -8.03
C GLN A 147 -4.37 4.45 -8.89
N LYS A 148 -4.94 3.23 -8.93
CA LYS A 148 -6.26 2.99 -9.53
C LYS A 148 -7.37 3.32 -8.53
N TYR A 149 -8.34 4.11 -8.96
CA TYR A 149 -9.41 4.61 -8.09
C TYR A 149 -10.69 3.79 -8.26
N ASN A 150 -10.94 2.88 -7.32
CA ASN A 150 -12.18 2.08 -7.29
C ASN A 150 -13.27 2.78 -6.46
N ASN A 151 -13.63 4.01 -6.83
CA ASN A 151 -14.66 4.85 -6.19
C ASN A 151 -14.43 5.21 -4.70
N GLN A 152 -13.30 4.84 -4.12
CA GLN A 152 -12.91 5.18 -2.75
C GLN A 152 -11.57 5.90 -2.75
N LYS A 153 -11.47 6.98 -1.96
CA LYS A 153 -10.22 7.71 -1.78
C LYS A 153 -9.25 6.90 -0.94
N ILE A 154 -7.97 6.97 -1.27
CA ILE A 154 -6.89 6.35 -0.48
C ILE A 154 -6.58 7.25 0.71
N ASN A 155 -6.48 6.67 1.91
CA ASN A 155 -6.14 7.39 3.12
C ASN A 155 -4.62 7.42 3.30
N LEU A 156 -4.06 8.62 3.44
CA LEU A 156 -2.62 8.86 3.46
C LEU A 156 -2.25 9.84 4.57
N ILE A 157 -1.26 9.50 5.39
CA ILE A 157 -0.58 10.40 6.33
C ILE A 157 0.83 10.62 5.83
N ILE A 158 1.24 11.87 5.65
CA ILE A 158 2.61 12.24 5.30
C ILE A 158 3.17 13.00 6.49
N LYS A 159 4.17 12.46 7.18
CA LYS A 159 4.79 13.12 8.34
C LYS A 159 6.24 13.50 8.08
N ASN A 160 6.65 14.64 8.63
CA ASN A 160 8.04 15.12 8.67
C ASN A 160 8.72 15.14 7.28
N PHE A 161 7.97 15.46 6.22
CA PHE A 161 8.44 15.40 4.84
C PHE A 161 8.76 16.81 4.32
N ASP A 162 10.01 17.23 4.51
CA ASP A 162 10.43 18.62 4.24
C ASP A 162 10.45 19.00 2.75
N PHE A 163 10.37 18.02 1.84
CA PHE A 163 10.57 18.22 0.40
C PHE A 163 9.29 18.16 -0.45
N VAL A 164 8.13 17.92 0.16
CA VAL A 164 6.85 17.82 -0.56
C VAL A 164 6.06 19.11 -0.35
N LEU A 165 5.85 19.85 -1.43
CA LEU A 165 5.04 21.08 -1.36
C LEU A 165 3.55 20.70 -1.28
N ILE A 166 2.81 21.30 -0.35
CA ILE A 166 1.35 21.10 -0.21
C ILE A 166 0.63 21.31 -1.56
N ASN A 167 1.07 22.30 -2.36
CA ASN A 167 0.51 22.57 -3.68
C ASN A 167 0.62 21.38 -4.65
N GLU A 168 1.66 20.54 -4.54
CA GLU A 168 1.80 19.33 -5.35
C GLU A 168 0.85 18.23 -4.89
N LEU A 169 0.49 18.19 -3.61
CA LEU A 169 -0.45 17.22 -3.03
C LEU A 169 -1.91 17.56 -3.35
N ILE A 170 -2.25 18.85 -3.44
CA ILE A 170 -3.62 19.31 -3.70
C ILE A 170 -4.20 18.70 -4.99
N LYS A 171 -3.37 18.47 -6.01
CA LYS A 171 -3.83 17.86 -7.28
C LYS A 171 -4.42 16.45 -7.09
N PHE A 172 -4.07 15.77 -6.00
CA PHE A 172 -4.56 14.44 -5.65
C PHE A 172 -5.73 14.43 -4.67
N SER A 173 -6.21 15.60 -4.22
CA SER A 173 -7.28 15.74 -3.23
C SER A 173 -8.60 15.07 -3.61
N ASN A 174 -8.88 14.86 -4.90
CA ASN A 174 -10.05 14.11 -5.37
C ASN A 174 -9.94 12.60 -5.13
N ASN A 175 -8.72 12.11 -4.99
CA ASN A 175 -8.37 10.71 -5.03
C ASN A 175 -7.82 10.20 -3.69
N PHE A 176 -7.35 11.12 -2.86
CA PHE A 176 -6.76 10.84 -1.56
C PHE A 176 -7.44 11.63 -0.46
N ASN A 177 -7.44 11.03 0.73
CA ASN A 177 -7.58 11.74 1.98
C ASN A 177 -6.19 11.91 2.58
N ILE A 178 -5.65 13.12 2.51
CA ILE A 178 -4.27 13.45 2.88
C ILE A 178 -4.27 14.19 4.22
N ILE A 179 -3.52 13.66 5.17
CA ILE A 179 -3.17 14.32 6.43
C ILE A 179 -1.68 14.60 6.38
N VAL A 180 -1.30 15.88 6.50
CA VAL A 180 0.09 16.34 6.60
C VAL A 180 0.37 16.79 8.02
#